data_AF-A0A015K270-F1
#
_entry.id   AF-A0A015K270-F1
#
_cell.length_a   1.000
_cell.length_b   1.000
_cell.length_c   1.000
_cell.angle_alpha   90.00
_cell.angle_beta   90.00
_cell.angle_gamma   90.00
#
_symmetry.space_group_name_H-M   'P 1'
#
loop_
_entity.id
_entity.type
_entity.pdbx_description
1 polymer ?
#
loop_
_entity_poly.entity_id
_entity_poly.type
_entity_poly.pdbx_seq_one_letter_code
_entity_poly.pdbx_strand_id
1 'polypeptide(L)'
;MKTLVTLKGQDFIIEVVKIFSNYGQIPGYICKCDGIQGELCESLTAAVNSVYKKIFHTNAKYSGPAVMGKLNIWVLGIGKSNKNEWNFAGTGYKTSFIYIYQKQRCVFVQELEDDCQVTD
;
A
#
# COMPACT_ATOMS: atom_id res chain seq x y z
N MET A 1 5.20 2.45 14.04
CA MET A 1 5.84 3.47 13.17
C MET A 1 4.81 4.54 12.90
N LYS A 2 5.19 5.82 12.79
CA LYS A 2 4.25 6.90 12.43
C LYS A 2 4.75 7.61 11.18
N THR A 3 3.84 7.96 10.27
CA THR A 3 4.14 8.68 9.04
C THR A 3 3.11 9.79 8.82
N LEU A 4 3.55 10.92 8.28
CA LEU A 4 2.72 12.08 7.96
C LEU A 4 2.41 12.11 6.45
N VAL A 5 1.18 12.46 6.10
CA VAL A 5 0.74 12.71 4.71
C VAL A 5 -0.09 13.97 4.67
N THR A 6 0.32 14.94 3.87
CA THR A 6 -0.46 16.16 3.67
C THR A 6 -1.37 15.98 2.45
N LEU A 7 -2.69 15.99 2.66
CA LEU A 7 -3.71 15.92 1.60
C LEU A 7 -4.58 17.17 1.64
N LYS A 8 -4.65 17.91 0.52
CA LYS A 8 -5.42 19.16 0.43
C LYS A 8 -5.09 20.17 1.55
N GLY A 9 -3.83 20.24 1.95
CA GLY A 9 -3.36 21.12 3.03
C GLY A 9 -3.68 20.63 4.44
N GLN A 10 -4.23 19.42 4.60
CA GLN A 10 -4.52 18.79 5.88
C GLN A 10 -3.57 17.63 6.17
N ASP A 11 -3.11 17.53 7.41
CA ASP A 11 -2.12 16.55 7.82
C ASP A 11 -2.76 15.27 8.39
N PHE A 12 -2.58 14.18 7.65
CA PHE A 12 -2.99 12.84 8.01
C PHE A 12 -1.81 12.11 8.64
N ILE A 13 -1.93 11.77 9.92
CA ILE A 13 -0.96 10.96 10.67
C ILE A 13 -1.40 9.51 10.59
N ILE A 14 -0.58 8.68 9.95
CA ILE A 14 -0.75 7.25 9.90
C ILE A 14 0.09 6.60 10.98
N GLU A 15 -0.52 5.74 11.77
CA GLU A 15 0.10 4.90 12.78
C GLU A 15 0.04 3.44 12.34
N VAL A 16 1.22 2.82 12.19
CA VAL A 16 1.36 1.40 11.86
C VAL A 16 1.54 0.62 13.16
N VAL A 17 0.59 -0.28 13.41
CA VAL A 17 0.54 -1.22 14.54
C VAL A 17 0.71 -2.65 14.05
N LYS A 18 1.01 -3.58 14.95
CA LYS A 18 1.02 -5.02 14.64
C LYS A 18 -0.33 -5.61 14.98
N ILE A 19 -0.89 -6.40 14.07
CA ILE A 19 -2.14 -7.13 14.27
C ILE A 19 -1.92 -8.61 13.94
N PHE A 20 -2.77 -9.48 14.47
CA PHE A 20 -2.74 -10.91 14.21
C PHE A 20 -3.83 -11.28 13.21
N SER A 21 -3.43 -11.94 12.13
CA SER A 21 -4.32 -12.53 11.12
C SER A 21 -4.14 -14.04 11.11
N ASN A 22 -4.97 -14.74 10.33
CA ASN A 22 -4.85 -16.18 10.08
C ASN A 22 -3.49 -16.56 9.44
N TYR A 23 -2.80 -15.60 8.82
CA TYR A 23 -1.48 -15.78 8.18
C TYR A 23 -0.32 -15.30 9.07
N GLY A 24 -0.58 -15.01 10.35
CA GLY A 24 0.40 -14.52 11.30
C GLY A 24 0.36 -13.01 11.51
N GLN A 25 1.49 -12.43 11.95
CA GLN A 25 1.59 -11.00 12.26
C GLN A 25 1.66 -10.16 10.98
N ILE A 26 0.66 -9.31 10.77
CA ILE A 26 0.59 -8.36 9.65
C ILE A 26 0.52 -6.93 10.20
N PRO A 27 0.83 -5.90 9.39
CA PRO A 27 0.64 -4.51 9.78
C PRO A 27 -0.85 -4.12 9.77
N GLY A 28 -1.28 -3.41 10.82
CA GLY A 28 -2.54 -2.67 10.86
C GLY A 28 -2.29 -1.17 10.82
N TYR A 29 -3.24 -0.43 10.26
CA TYR A 29 -3.11 1.01 10.00
C TYR A 29 -4.23 1.77 10.67
N ILE A 30 -3.87 2.81 11.43
CA ILE A 30 -4.79 3.78 12.00
C ILE A 30 -4.43 5.14 11.41
N CYS A 31 -5.44 5.87 10.92
CA CYS A 31 -5.25 7.23 10.39
C CYS A 31 -5.84 8.26 11.35
N LYS A 32 -5.21 9.42 11.50
CA LYS A 32 -5.64 10.53 12.35
C LYS A 32 -5.49 11.84 11.59
N CYS A 33 -6.49 12.72 11.65
CA CYS A 33 -6.46 14.06 11.03
C CYS A 33 -7.38 14.98 11.82
N ASP A 34 -6.95 16.19 12.19
CA ASP A 34 -7.78 17.20 12.87
C ASP A 34 -8.62 16.65 14.05
N GLY A 35 -8.00 15.84 14.91
CA GLY A 35 -8.68 15.23 16.07
C GLY A 35 -9.62 14.07 15.73
N ILE A 36 -9.89 13.80 14.46
CA ILE A 36 -10.62 12.61 14.01
C ILE A 36 -9.64 11.44 13.92
N GLN A 37 -9.96 10.35 14.62
CA GLN A 37 -9.27 9.07 14.50
C GLN A 37 -10.12 8.08 13.70
N GLY A 38 -9.51 7.51 12.66
CA GLY A 38 -10.05 6.40 11.89
C GLY A 38 -9.95 5.07 12.64
N GLU A 39 -10.69 4.09 12.13
CA GLU A 39 -10.64 2.73 12.66
C GLU A 39 -9.34 2.02 12.27
N LEU A 40 -9.06 0.91 12.93
CA LEU A 40 -7.98 0.01 12.56
C LEU A 40 -8.34 -0.66 11.24
N CYS A 41 -7.50 -0.51 10.22
CA CYS A 41 -7.67 -1.15 8.91
C CYS A 41 -6.46 -2.00 8.55
N GLU A 42 -6.67 -3.07 7.79
CA GLU A 42 -5.59 -3.93 7.27
C GLU A 42 -4.85 -3.30 6.07
N SER A 43 -5.44 -2.28 5.44
CA SER A 43 -4.77 -1.51 4.38
C SER A 43 -4.66 -0.03 4.72
N LEU A 44 -3.53 0.54 4.33
CA LEU A 44 -3.25 1.97 4.47
C LEU A 44 -4.28 2.83 3.73
N THR A 45 -4.62 2.43 2.51
CA THR A 45 -5.60 3.13 1.67
C THR A 45 -6.98 3.15 2.31
N ALA A 46 -7.40 2.06 2.97
CA ALA A 46 -8.65 2.04 3.72
C ALA A 46 -8.59 2.99 4.93
N ALA A 47 -7.51 2.96 5.71
CA ALA A 47 -7.33 3.83 6.87
C ALA A 47 -7.40 5.32 6.48
N VAL A 48 -6.64 5.73 5.46
CA VAL A 48 -6.64 7.11 4.96
C VAL A 48 -8.02 7.50 4.42
N ASN A 49 -8.63 6.66 3.59
CA ASN A 49 -9.96 6.96 3.03
C ASN A 49 -11.04 7.06 4.10
N SER A 50 -10.96 6.28 5.18
CA SER A 50 -11.93 6.33 6.26
C SER A 50 -11.98 7.73 6.92
N VAL A 51 -10.82 8.35 7.12
CA VAL A 51 -10.70 9.68 7.74
C VAL A 51 -10.93 10.77 6.70
N TYR A 52 -10.37 10.62 5.50
CA TYR A 52 -10.51 11.59 4.42
C TYR A 52 -11.98 11.89 4.09
N LYS A 53 -12.82 10.85 4.01
CA LYS A 53 -14.26 11.01 3.78
C LYS A 53 -14.97 11.77 4.90
N LYS A 54 -14.56 11.53 6.16
CA LYS A 54 -15.12 12.21 7.34
C LYS A 54 -14.72 13.69 7.37
N ILE A 55 -13.46 14.00 7.07
CA ILE A 55 -12.91 15.37 7.07
C ILE A 55 -13.50 16.22 5.92
N PHE A 56 -13.52 15.68 4.71
CA PHE A 56 -13.92 16.43 3.52
C PHE A 56 -15.39 16.24 3.12
N HIS A 57 -16.17 15.52 3.93
CA HIS A 57 -17.59 15.22 3.68
C HIS A 57 -17.85 14.76 2.23
N THR A 58 -17.00 13.86 1.73
CA THR A 58 -16.99 13.43 0.33
C THR A 58 -16.93 11.92 0.21
N ASN A 59 -17.46 11.39 -0.89
CA ASN A 59 -17.29 9.98 -1.25
C ASN A 59 -16.05 9.74 -2.14
N ALA A 60 -15.38 10.82 -2.57
CA ALA A 60 -14.15 10.72 -3.33
C ALA A 60 -13.11 9.91 -2.53
N LYS A 61 -12.50 8.92 -3.20
CA LYS A 61 -11.42 8.14 -2.62
C LYS A 61 -10.10 8.82 -2.97
N TYR A 62 -9.25 8.97 -1.97
CA TYR A 62 -7.84 9.17 -2.19
C TYR A 62 -7.24 7.90 -2.81
N SER A 63 -6.70 8.02 -4.03
CA SER A 63 -6.02 6.96 -4.77
C SER A 63 -4.52 7.24 -4.99
N GLY A 64 -4.00 8.32 -4.39
CA GLY A 64 -2.61 8.69 -4.57
C GLY A 64 -1.64 7.74 -3.84
N PRO A 65 -0.34 7.79 -4.17
CA PRO A 65 0.69 7.01 -3.51
C PRO A 65 1.02 7.61 -2.12
N ALA A 66 0.03 7.68 -1.23
CA ALA A 66 0.31 8.02 0.16
C ALA A 66 0.85 6.78 0.86
N VAL A 67 2.17 6.73 1.03
CA VAL A 67 2.81 6.08 2.19
C VAL A 67 2.94 4.56 2.16
N MET A 68 3.29 4.00 1.00
CA MET A 68 4.35 2.98 1.04
C MET A 68 5.67 3.74 1.12
N GLY A 69 6.28 3.86 2.31
CA GLY A 69 7.49 4.68 2.49
C GLY A 69 8.52 4.43 1.38
N LYS A 70 9.05 5.50 0.77
CA LYS A 70 10.01 5.53 -0.37
C LYS A 70 10.31 4.14 -0.96
N LEU A 71 9.31 3.55 -1.62
CA LEU A 71 9.51 2.28 -2.29
C LEU A 71 10.28 2.59 -3.57
N ASN A 72 11.59 2.35 -3.56
CA ASN A 72 12.39 2.46 -4.77
C ASN A 72 12.10 1.22 -5.61
N ILE A 73 11.21 1.36 -6.58
CA ILE A 73 10.86 0.31 -7.53
C ILE A 73 11.84 0.38 -8.70
N TRP A 74 12.52 -0.73 -8.98
CA TRP A 74 13.39 -0.91 -10.13
C TRP A 74 12.71 -1.89 -11.08
N VAL A 75 12.50 -1.47 -12.33
CA VAL A 75 12.00 -2.37 -13.38
C VAL A 75 13.20 -3.05 -14.02
N LEU A 76 13.26 -4.38 -13.91
CA LEU A 76 14.35 -5.23 -14.39
C LEU A 76 14.01 -5.89 -15.73
N GLY A 77 12.72 -6.08 -16.01
CA GLY A 77 12.23 -6.67 -17.25
C GLY A 77 10.82 -6.19 -17.56
N ILE A 78 10.50 -6.06 -18.85
CA ILE A 78 9.18 -5.64 -19.34
C ILE A 78 8.61 -6.79 -20.17
N GLY A 79 7.67 -7.51 -19.58
CA GLY A 79 6.81 -8.47 -20.27
C GLY A 79 5.49 -7.82 -20.61
N LYS A 80 4.97 -8.03 -21.82
CA LYS A 80 3.68 -7.53 -22.27
C LYS A 80 2.70 -8.68 -22.46
N SER A 81 1.46 -8.50 -22.04
CA SER A 81 0.35 -9.40 -22.33
C SER A 81 -0.86 -8.62 -22.84
N ASN A 82 -1.90 -9.35 -23.23
CA ASN A 82 -3.21 -8.79 -23.54
C ASN A 82 -4.14 -8.75 -22.31
N LYS A 83 -3.64 -9.11 -21.11
CA LYS A 83 -4.42 -9.11 -19.86
C LYS A 83 -4.59 -7.67 -19.36
N ASN A 84 -5.78 -7.10 -19.55
CA ASN A 84 -6.09 -5.73 -19.13
C ASN A 84 -6.09 -5.56 -17.60
N GLU A 85 -6.48 -6.61 -16.86
CA GLU A 85 -6.45 -6.67 -15.39
C GLU A 85 -5.04 -6.48 -14.82
N TRP A 86 -4.01 -6.79 -15.60
CA TRP A 86 -2.60 -6.59 -15.26
C TRP A 86 -2.00 -5.34 -15.90
N ASN A 87 -2.82 -4.42 -16.40
CA ASN A 87 -2.39 -3.24 -17.17
C ASN A 87 -1.46 -3.61 -18.34
N PHE A 88 -1.75 -4.74 -19.01
CA PHE A 88 -0.95 -5.28 -20.11
C PHE A 88 0.44 -5.78 -19.73
N ALA A 89 0.75 -5.94 -18.44
CA ALA A 89 1.95 -6.65 -18.00
C ALA A 89 1.80 -8.15 -18.25
N GLY A 90 2.90 -8.82 -18.61
CA GLY A 90 2.92 -10.24 -18.95
C GLY A 90 4.21 -10.93 -18.54
N THR A 91 4.35 -12.19 -18.93
CA THR A 91 5.54 -13.00 -18.67
C THR A 91 6.82 -12.27 -19.05
N GLY A 92 7.76 -12.27 -18.11
CA GLY A 92 9.02 -11.54 -18.24
C GLY A 92 8.99 -10.11 -17.67
N TYR A 93 7.85 -9.65 -17.14
CA TYR A 93 7.82 -8.46 -16.30
C TYR A 93 8.47 -8.77 -14.95
N LYS A 94 9.54 -8.05 -14.62
CA LYS A 94 10.32 -8.24 -13.39
C LYS A 94 10.54 -6.91 -12.72
N THR A 95 10.28 -6.83 -11.42
CA THR A 95 10.59 -5.65 -10.61
C THR A 95 11.30 -6.03 -9.35
N SER A 96 12.06 -5.10 -8.80
CA SER A 96 12.54 -5.20 -7.44
C SER A 96 12.23 -3.95 -6.65
N PHE A 97 12.10 -4.11 -5.33
CA PHE A 97 11.98 -2.98 -4.43
C PHE A 97 12.73 -3.22 -3.13
N ILE A 98 13.18 -2.12 -2.53
CA ILE A 98 13.88 -2.13 -1.25
C ILE A 98 12.90 -1.77 -0.15
N TYR A 99 12.81 -2.62 0.87
CA TYR A 99 11.94 -2.41 2.01
C TYR A 99 12.64 -2.78 3.32
N ILE A 100 12.42 -1.99 4.38
CA ILE A 100 12.98 -2.25 5.70
C ILE A 100 11.98 -3.08 6.50
N TYR A 101 12.26 -4.38 6.65
CA TYR A 101 11.46 -5.31 7.45
C TYR A 101 12.20 -5.62 8.75
N GLN A 102 11.55 -5.46 9.91
CA GLN A 102 12.14 -5.70 11.23
C GLN A 102 13.52 -5.02 11.46
N LYS A 103 13.66 -3.76 11.02
CA LYS A 103 14.92 -2.98 11.04
C LYS A 103 16.05 -3.54 10.16
N GLN A 104 15.79 -4.53 9.31
CA GLN A 104 16.72 -5.04 8.30
C GLN A 104 16.30 -4.56 6.91
N ARG A 105 17.28 -4.16 6.10
CA ARG A 105 17.04 -3.73 4.72
C ARG A 105 16.99 -4.96 3.83
N CYS A 106 15.84 -5.21 3.21
CA CYS A 106 15.60 -6.34 2.33
C CYS A 106 15.38 -5.86 0.89
N VAL A 107 15.76 -6.69 -0.07
CA VAL A 107 15.41 -6.53 -1.48
C VAL A 107 14.39 -7.61 -1.82
N PHE A 108 13.25 -7.20 -2.35
CA PHE A 108 12.22 -8.10 -2.85
C PHE A 108 12.28 -8.06 -4.36
N VAL A 109 12.19 -9.22 -5.00
CA VAL A 109 12.11 -9.36 -6.46
C VAL A 109 10.79 -10.05 -6.77
N GLN A 110 10.03 -9.47 -7.69
CA GLN A 110 8.77 -10.01 -8.17
C GLN A 110 8.87 -10.23 -9.68
N GLU A 111 8.42 -11.39 -10.13
CA GLU A 111 8.33 -11.79 -11.54
C GLU A 111 6.89 -12.22 -11.84
N LEU A 112 6.37 -11.80 -12.99
CA LEU A 112 5.10 -12.31 -13.52
C LEU A 112 5.41 -13.50 -14.43
N GLU A 113 4.74 -14.61 -14.16
CA GLU A 113 4.75 -15.84 -14.96
C GLU A 113 3.30 -16.16 -15.37
N ASP A 114 3.11 -16.79 -16.53
CA ASP A 114 1.77 -17.00 -17.12
C ASP A 114 0.87 -17.94 -16.29
N ASP A 115 1.44 -18.74 -15.38
CA ASP A 115 0.76 -19.77 -14.59
C ASP A 115 0.37 -19.36 -13.16
N CYS A 116 0.39 -18.07 -12.82
CA CYS A 116 -0.10 -17.61 -11.52
C CYS A 116 -1.63 -17.78 -11.39
N GLN A 117 -2.10 -18.98 -11.04
CA GLN A 117 -3.40 -19.16 -10.41
C GLN A 117 -3.33 -18.51 -9.02
N VAL A 118 -4.12 -17.45 -8.82
CA VAL A 118 -4.40 -16.94 -7.48
C VAL A 118 -5.29 -18.00 -6.82
N THR A 119 -4.71 -18.87 -6.00
CA THR A 119 -5.49 -19.68 -5.07
C THR A 119 -6.01 -18.78 -3.95
N ASP A 120 -7.34 -18.73 -3.82
CA ASP A 120 -8.09 -18.05 -2.75
C ASP A 120 -7.65 -18.46 -1.34
#